data_AF-A0A0C2ZV90-F1
#
_entry.id   AF-A0A0C2ZV90-F1
#
_cell.length_a   1.000
_cell.length_b   1.000
_cell.length_c   1.000
_cell.angle_alpha   90.00
_cell.angle_beta   90.00
_cell.angle_gamma   90.00
#
_symmetry.space_group_name_H-M   'P 1'
#
loop_
_entity.id
_entity.type
_entity.pdbx_description
1 polymer ?
#
loop_
_entity_poly.entity_id
_entity_poly.type
_entity_poly.pdbx_seq_one_letter_code
_entity_poly.pdbx_strand_id
1 'polypeptide(L)'
;MQMVKKILIALVVIWLSVVIFAPKERLFFLMEEELALSDTVISNETLNAKLFGIEAKDATLSVKGVTIATIGELDISTLLLFSSVDVSRVVLDASSRSLLPLDEFNLSLTHSLFAPKGLGIKLSYQDKVLHAKLTMTQEGRVRIDIADINGSEWLKPMMQQDENGWYYENAI
;
A
#
# COMPACT_ATOMS: atom_id res chain seq x y z
N MET A 1 30.24 -8.98 28.69
CA MET A 1 29.57 -8.05 27.74
C MET A 1 30.02 -8.18 26.28
N GLN A 2 31.27 -8.56 25.95
CA GLN A 2 31.70 -8.68 24.54
C GLN A 2 31.02 -9.82 23.76
N MET A 3 30.73 -10.97 24.38
CA MET A 3 30.00 -12.07 23.71
C MET A 3 28.58 -11.69 23.29
N VAL A 4 27.84 -10.96 24.15
CA VAL A 4 26.48 -10.49 23.85
C VAL A 4 26.49 -9.55 22.64
N LYS A 5 27.47 -8.65 22.55
CA LYS A 5 27.65 -7.76 21.38
C LYS A 5 27.89 -8.56 20.09
N LYS A 6 28.71 -9.60 20.14
CA LYS A 6 29.00 -10.45 18.96
C LYS A 6 27.76 -11.21 18.49
N ILE A 7 26.98 -11.77 19.42
CA ILE A 7 25.73 -12.48 19.09
C ILE A 7 24.70 -11.53 18.49
N LEU A 8 24.54 -10.33 19.07
CA LEU A 8 23.60 -9.34 18.55
C LEU A 8 23.97 -8.87 17.14
N ILE A 9 25.26 -8.64 16.87
CA ILE A 9 25.75 -8.32 15.53
C ILE A 9 25.49 -9.48 14.56
N ALA A 10 25.79 -10.72 14.96
CA ALA A 10 25.55 -11.89 14.12
C ALA A 10 24.06 -12.04 13.76
N LEU A 11 23.15 -11.82 14.71
CA LEU A 11 21.71 -11.84 14.46
C LEU A 11 21.29 -10.78 13.44
N VAL A 12 21.77 -9.54 13.58
CA VAL A 12 21.48 -8.46 12.62
C VAL A 12 22.01 -8.78 11.23
N VAL A 13 23.23 -9.34 11.13
CA VAL A 13 23.84 -9.72 9.85
C VAL A 13 23.08 -10.87 9.18
N ILE A 14 22.73 -11.92 9.92
CA ILE A 14 21.94 -13.04 9.39
C ILE A 14 20.59 -12.54 8.91
N TRP A 15 19.92 -11.69 9.70
CA TRP A 15 18.62 -11.14 9.33
C TRP A 15 18.73 -10.27 8.06
N LEU A 16 19.74 -9.40 7.97
CA LEU A 16 19.95 -8.57 6.76
C LEU A 16 20.25 -9.44 5.54
N SER A 17 21.01 -10.52 5.72
CA SER A 17 21.28 -11.51 4.67
C SER A 17 19.97 -12.09 4.12
N VAL A 18 19.05 -12.51 4.99
CA VAL A 18 17.73 -13.04 4.57
C VAL A 18 16.97 -12.02 3.73
N VAL A 19 16.95 -10.74 4.13
CA VAL A 19 16.20 -9.71 3.39
C VAL A 19 16.85 -9.30 2.06
N ILE A 20 18.17 -9.26 2.02
CA ILE A 20 18.92 -8.93 0.79
C ILE A 20 18.81 -10.08 -0.22
N PHE A 21 18.91 -11.33 0.23
CA PHE A 21 18.88 -12.51 -0.63
C PHE A 21 17.47 -13.12 -0.82
N ALA A 22 16.42 -12.50 -0.28
CA ALA A 22 15.05 -12.94 -0.51
C ALA A 22 14.68 -12.87 -2.01
N PRO A 23 13.93 -13.83 -2.56
CA PRO A 23 13.49 -13.81 -3.95
C PRO A 23 12.34 -12.82 -4.15
N LYS A 24 12.66 -11.52 -4.28
CA LYS A 24 11.69 -10.42 -4.31
C LYS A 24 10.70 -10.51 -5.48
N GLU A 25 11.16 -10.98 -6.64
CA GLU A 25 10.31 -11.25 -7.80
C GLU A 25 9.21 -12.28 -7.51
N ARG A 26 9.53 -13.34 -6.75
CA ARG A 26 8.52 -14.33 -6.37
C ARG A 26 7.48 -13.75 -5.42
N LEU A 27 7.87 -12.84 -4.53
CA LEU A 27 6.91 -12.15 -3.65
C LEU A 27 5.97 -11.27 -4.46
N PHE A 28 6.48 -10.61 -5.50
CA PHE A 28 5.64 -9.85 -6.42
C PHE A 28 4.64 -10.74 -7.16
N PHE A 29 5.10 -11.85 -7.75
CA PHE A 29 4.19 -12.77 -8.45
C PHE A 29 3.16 -13.43 -7.53
N LEU A 30 3.51 -13.71 -6.26
CA LEU A 30 2.53 -14.19 -5.27
C LEU A 30 1.46 -13.14 -4.97
N MET A 31 1.83 -11.85 -4.92
CA MET A 31 0.85 -10.78 -4.78
C MET A 31 -0.07 -10.70 -6.00
N GLU A 32 0.46 -10.83 -7.21
CA GLU A 32 -0.35 -10.86 -8.43
C GLU A 32 -1.30 -12.06 -8.49
N GLU A 33 -0.83 -13.24 -8.06
CA GLU A 33 -1.66 -14.44 -7.97
C GLU A 33 -2.83 -14.24 -7.00
N GLU A 34 -2.58 -13.64 -5.83
CA GLU A 34 -3.63 -13.33 -4.85
C GLU A 34 -4.62 -12.28 -5.38
N LEU A 35 -4.13 -11.25 -6.09
CA LEU A 35 -4.99 -10.25 -6.74
C LEU A 35 -5.85 -10.87 -7.85
N ALA A 36 -5.30 -11.83 -8.58
CA ALA A 36 -6.02 -12.53 -9.65
C ALA A 36 -7.21 -13.34 -9.13
N LEU A 37 -7.17 -13.83 -7.88
CA LEU A 37 -8.33 -14.47 -7.22
C LEU A 37 -9.52 -13.51 -7.08
N SER A 38 -9.26 -12.19 -7.07
CA SER A 38 -10.26 -11.13 -7.00
C SER A 38 -10.51 -10.47 -8.37
N ASP A 39 -10.24 -11.18 -9.47
CA ASP A 39 -10.30 -10.68 -10.85
C ASP A 39 -9.47 -9.40 -11.09
N THR A 40 -8.45 -9.15 -10.26
CA THR A 40 -7.59 -7.97 -10.36
C THR A 40 -6.25 -8.38 -10.95
N VAL A 41 -5.90 -7.79 -12.08
CA VAL A 41 -4.71 -8.14 -12.85
C VAL A 41 -3.83 -6.91 -13.03
N ILE A 42 -2.56 -7.06 -12.69
CA ILE A 42 -1.49 -6.12 -13.04
C ILE A 42 -0.80 -6.69 -14.29
N SER A 43 -0.50 -5.83 -15.26
CA SER A 43 0.07 -6.26 -16.54
C SER A 43 0.94 -5.18 -17.19
N ASN A 44 1.77 -5.57 -18.16
CA ASN A 44 2.70 -4.70 -18.90
C ASN A 44 3.79 -4.05 -18.03
N GLU A 45 4.06 -4.59 -16.87
CA GLU A 45 5.06 -4.09 -15.95
C GLU A 45 6.49 -4.49 -16.35
N THR A 46 7.43 -3.58 -16.12
CA THR A 46 8.86 -3.90 -16.17
C THR A 46 9.42 -3.96 -14.75
N LEU A 47 9.81 -5.17 -14.34
CA LEU A 47 10.33 -5.44 -13.00
C LEU A 47 11.82 -5.14 -12.89
N ASN A 48 12.19 -4.42 -11.85
CA ASN A 48 13.56 -4.13 -11.46
C ASN A 48 13.76 -4.46 -9.99
N ALA A 49 14.69 -5.37 -9.69
CA ALA A 49 15.03 -5.72 -8.31
C ALA A 49 15.86 -4.60 -7.65
N LYS A 50 15.42 -4.14 -6.47
CA LYS A 50 16.16 -3.22 -5.60
C LYS A 50 16.74 -3.98 -4.40
N LEU A 51 17.69 -3.38 -3.69
CA LEU A 51 18.36 -4.02 -2.54
C LEU A 51 17.37 -4.44 -1.43
N PHE A 52 16.34 -3.62 -1.19
CA PHE A 52 15.32 -3.84 -0.14
C PHE A 52 13.90 -3.97 -0.69
N GLY A 53 13.74 -4.15 -2.00
CA GLY A 53 12.41 -4.11 -2.61
C GLY A 53 12.40 -4.48 -4.09
N ILE A 54 11.26 -4.28 -4.73
CA ILE A 54 11.07 -4.46 -6.15
C ILE A 54 10.33 -3.24 -6.71
N GLU A 55 10.70 -2.84 -7.91
CA GLU A 55 10.10 -1.74 -8.64
C GLU A 55 9.48 -2.27 -9.92
N ALA A 56 8.22 -1.95 -10.15
CA ALA A 56 7.47 -2.23 -11.37
C ALA A 56 7.17 -0.89 -12.06
N LYS A 57 7.54 -0.75 -13.35
CA LYS A 57 7.27 0.44 -14.15
C LYS A 57 6.24 0.20 -15.23
N ASP A 58 5.46 1.24 -15.51
CA ASP A 58 4.47 1.30 -16.59
C ASP A 58 3.41 0.18 -16.54
N ALA A 59 3.00 -0.17 -15.32
CA ALA A 59 2.03 -1.22 -15.07
C ALA A 59 0.60 -0.77 -15.40
N THR A 60 -0.24 -1.69 -15.83
CA THR A 60 -1.67 -1.48 -16.12
C THR A 60 -2.51 -2.31 -15.17
N LEU A 61 -3.40 -1.66 -14.43
CA LEU A 61 -4.32 -2.29 -13.49
C LEU A 61 -5.67 -2.52 -14.15
N SER A 62 -6.11 -3.77 -14.16
CA SER A 62 -7.40 -4.18 -14.71
C SER A 62 -8.21 -4.94 -13.67
N VAL A 63 -9.51 -4.66 -13.59
CA VAL A 63 -10.45 -5.38 -12.73
C VAL A 63 -11.53 -6.00 -13.62
N LYS A 64 -11.74 -7.32 -13.50
CA LYS A 64 -12.68 -8.08 -14.34
C LYS A 64 -12.45 -7.87 -15.84
N GLY A 65 -11.19 -7.74 -16.24
CA GLY A 65 -10.78 -7.52 -17.63
C GLY A 65 -10.97 -6.09 -18.15
N VAL A 66 -11.43 -5.15 -17.31
CA VAL A 66 -11.54 -3.73 -17.65
C VAL A 66 -10.36 -2.98 -17.06
N THR A 67 -9.60 -2.26 -17.89
CA THR A 67 -8.53 -1.38 -17.43
C THR A 67 -9.12 -0.25 -16.59
N ILE A 68 -8.74 -0.18 -15.32
CA ILE A 68 -9.23 0.84 -14.38
C ILE A 68 -8.22 1.96 -14.16
N ALA A 69 -6.93 1.66 -14.29
CA ALA A 69 -5.85 2.62 -14.07
C ALA A 69 -4.55 2.21 -14.77
N THR A 70 -3.75 3.20 -15.13
CA THR A 70 -2.34 3.03 -15.51
C THR A 70 -1.46 3.55 -14.38
N ILE A 71 -0.43 2.79 -14.02
CA ILE A 71 0.50 3.06 -12.92
C ILE A 71 1.87 3.33 -13.52
N GLY A 72 2.38 4.55 -13.35
CA GLY A 72 3.72 4.88 -13.84
C GLY A 72 4.83 4.14 -13.09
N GLU A 73 4.73 4.04 -11.77
CA GLU A 73 5.71 3.34 -10.93
C GLU A 73 5.03 2.73 -9.70
N LEU A 74 5.41 1.50 -9.37
CA LEU A 74 5.04 0.79 -8.15
C LEU A 74 6.30 0.27 -7.48
N ASP A 75 6.60 0.77 -6.29
CA ASP A 75 7.72 0.34 -5.46
C ASP A 75 7.18 -0.42 -4.26
N ILE A 76 7.62 -1.67 -4.10
CA ILE A 76 7.36 -2.46 -2.91
C ILE A 76 8.68 -2.57 -2.16
N SER A 77 8.74 -1.95 -0.99
CA SER A 77 9.91 -1.94 -0.14
C SER A 77 9.62 -2.68 1.17
N THR A 78 10.50 -3.60 1.54
CA THR A 78 10.42 -4.36 2.80
C THR A 78 11.66 -4.06 3.63
N LEU A 79 11.49 -3.21 4.64
CA LEU A 79 12.53 -2.85 5.59
C LEU A 79 12.30 -3.56 6.93
N LEU A 80 13.33 -3.55 7.78
CA LEU A 80 13.38 -4.25 9.08
C LEU A 80 12.09 -4.25 9.91
N LEU A 81 11.45 -3.10 10.01
CA LEU A 81 10.35 -2.87 10.95
C LEU A 81 9.09 -2.33 10.25
N PHE A 82 9.18 -2.12 8.94
CA PHE A 82 8.09 -1.58 8.14
C PHE A 82 8.20 -2.02 6.70
N SER A 83 7.05 -2.24 6.08
CA SER A 83 6.95 -2.45 4.64
C SER A 83 6.15 -1.29 4.06
N SER A 84 6.54 -0.84 2.87
CA SER A 84 5.76 0.13 2.12
C SER A 84 5.46 -0.36 0.72
N VAL A 85 4.31 0.06 0.22
CA VAL A 85 3.92 -0.04 -1.19
C VAL A 85 3.64 1.39 -1.64
N ASP A 86 4.50 1.92 -2.50
CA ASP A 86 4.44 3.27 -3.01
C ASP A 86 4.08 3.21 -4.50
N VAL A 87 2.89 3.67 -4.82
CA VAL A 87 2.33 3.72 -6.18
C VAL A 87 2.30 5.18 -6.64
N SER A 88 3.04 5.48 -7.69
CA SER A 88 3.20 6.85 -8.20
C SER A 88 2.66 6.99 -9.61
N ARG A 89 2.14 8.19 -9.93
CA ARG A 89 1.55 8.54 -11.22
C ARG A 89 0.45 7.57 -11.64
N VAL A 90 -0.52 7.36 -10.74
CA VAL A 90 -1.71 6.57 -11.03
C VAL A 90 -2.68 7.43 -11.82
N VAL A 91 -2.94 7.06 -13.07
CA VAL A 91 -3.90 7.73 -13.96
C VAL A 91 -5.14 6.85 -14.07
N LEU A 92 -6.29 7.36 -13.64
CA LEU A 92 -7.55 6.62 -13.71
C LEU A 92 -8.14 6.65 -15.12
N ASP A 93 -8.70 5.52 -15.54
CA ASP A 93 -9.52 5.46 -16.74
C ASP A 93 -10.85 6.22 -16.54
N ALA A 94 -11.44 6.69 -17.65
CA ALA A 94 -12.68 7.45 -17.65
C ALA A 94 -13.84 6.71 -16.94
N SER A 95 -13.85 5.38 -17.02
CA SER A 95 -14.85 4.53 -16.36
C SER A 95 -14.78 4.59 -14.82
N SER A 96 -13.59 4.78 -14.26
CA SER A 96 -13.32 4.79 -12.81
C SER A 96 -13.53 6.17 -12.15
N ARG A 97 -13.62 7.24 -12.95
CA ARG A 97 -13.81 8.62 -12.45
C ARG A 97 -15.10 8.84 -11.67
N SER A 98 -16.10 7.98 -11.91
CA SER A 98 -17.36 8.00 -11.16
C SER A 98 -17.19 7.58 -9.68
N LEU A 99 -16.16 6.78 -9.38
CA LEU A 99 -15.88 6.27 -8.03
C LEU A 99 -14.84 7.13 -7.30
N LEU A 100 -13.84 7.62 -8.04
CA LEU A 100 -12.76 8.44 -7.51
C LEU A 100 -12.55 9.64 -8.45
N PRO A 101 -12.99 10.85 -8.07
CA PRO A 101 -12.96 12.03 -8.94
C PRO A 101 -11.56 12.67 -8.98
N LEU A 102 -10.53 11.85 -9.22
CA LEU A 102 -9.12 12.25 -9.28
C LEU A 102 -8.57 11.81 -10.64
N ASP A 103 -7.96 12.73 -11.39
CA ASP A 103 -7.34 12.39 -12.68
C ASP A 103 -6.02 11.64 -12.49
N GLU A 104 -5.19 12.13 -11.56
CA GLU A 104 -3.90 11.54 -11.21
C GLU A 104 -3.66 11.62 -9.70
N PHE A 105 -3.11 10.56 -9.12
CA PHE A 105 -2.70 10.54 -7.72
C PHE A 105 -1.49 9.63 -7.47
N ASN A 106 -0.93 9.78 -6.27
CA ASN A 106 0.08 8.89 -5.72
C ASN A 106 -0.48 8.29 -4.42
N LEU A 107 -0.23 7.01 -4.20
CA LEU A 107 -0.70 6.26 -3.04
C LEU A 107 0.49 5.60 -2.35
N SER A 108 0.60 5.74 -1.05
CA SER A 108 1.61 5.10 -0.23
C SER A 108 0.91 4.34 0.89
N LEU A 109 1.13 3.04 0.94
CA LEU A 109 0.63 2.14 1.96
C LEU A 109 1.80 1.72 2.85
N THR A 110 1.70 1.91 4.15
CA THR A 110 2.77 1.59 5.09
C THR A 110 2.26 0.66 6.17
N HIS A 111 2.88 -0.50 6.30
CA HIS A 111 2.65 -1.43 7.40
C HIS A 111 3.83 -1.43 8.35
N SER A 112 3.57 -1.49 9.67
CA SER A 112 4.62 -1.53 10.69
C SER A 112 4.47 -2.75 11.59
N LEU A 113 5.59 -3.38 11.93
CA LEU A 113 5.61 -4.47 12.90
C LEU A 113 5.18 -4.03 14.31
N PHE A 114 5.32 -2.74 14.64
CA PHE A 114 4.87 -2.20 15.93
C PHE A 114 3.37 -1.93 15.99
N ALA A 115 2.70 -1.89 14.83
CA ALA A 115 1.26 -1.70 14.71
C ALA A 115 0.68 -2.72 13.73
N PRO A 116 0.77 -4.04 14.03
CA PRO A 116 0.53 -5.10 13.05
C PRO A 116 -0.90 -5.16 12.52
N LYS A 117 -1.87 -4.62 13.28
CA LYS A 117 -3.29 -4.53 12.90
C LYS A 117 -3.67 -3.23 12.17
N GLY A 118 -2.67 -2.38 11.91
CA GLY A 118 -2.86 -1.07 11.29
C GLY A 118 -2.09 -0.96 9.98
N LEU A 119 -2.69 -0.29 9.01
CA LEU A 119 -2.08 0.10 7.76
C LEU A 119 -2.20 1.62 7.64
N GLY A 120 -1.06 2.31 7.52
CA GLY A 120 -1.04 3.72 7.18
C GLY A 120 -1.28 3.90 5.69
N ILE A 121 -2.12 4.86 5.34
CA ILE A 121 -2.46 5.20 3.96
C ILE A 121 -2.16 6.68 3.78
N LYS A 122 -1.39 7.01 2.75
CA LYS A 122 -1.13 8.39 2.33
C LYS A 122 -1.49 8.50 0.85
N LEU A 123 -2.45 9.37 0.56
CA LEU A 123 -2.88 9.67 -0.80
C LEU A 123 -2.48 11.11 -1.11
N SER A 124 -1.66 11.32 -2.14
CA SER A 124 -1.26 12.64 -2.61
C SER A 124 -1.84 12.88 -4.00
N TYR A 125 -2.56 13.98 -4.19
CA TYR A 125 -3.12 14.37 -5.48
C TYR A 125 -3.05 15.88 -5.62
N GLN A 126 -2.63 16.37 -6.79
CA GLN A 126 -2.31 17.79 -6.99
C GLN A 126 -1.36 18.28 -5.86
N ASP A 127 -1.74 19.34 -5.15
CA ASP A 127 -0.98 19.91 -4.02
C ASP A 127 -1.55 19.49 -2.64
N LYS A 128 -2.40 18.45 -2.60
CA LYS A 128 -3.05 17.98 -1.37
C LYS A 128 -2.55 16.60 -0.96
N VAL A 129 -2.52 16.38 0.35
CA VAL A 129 -2.13 15.10 0.96
C VAL A 129 -3.20 14.69 1.96
N LEU A 130 -3.73 13.49 1.79
CA LEU A 130 -4.68 12.86 2.68
C LEU A 130 -3.96 11.75 3.44
N HIS A 131 -4.09 11.78 4.76
CA HIS A 131 -3.60 10.73 5.65
C HIS A 131 -4.77 9.96 6.23
N ALA A 132 -4.75 8.64 6.04
CA ALA A 132 -5.72 7.73 6.60
C ALA A 132 -5.02 6.57 7.30
N LYS A 133 -5.74 5.94 8.23
CA LYS A 133 -5.29 4.75 8.93
C LYS A 133 -6.37 3.70 8.84
N LEU A 134 -6.04 2.58 8.23
CA LEU A 134 -6.90 1.40 8.21
C LEU A 134 -6.55 0.53 9.42
N THR A 135 -7.54 0.16 10.21
CA THR A 135 -7.38 -0.70 11.38
C THR A 135 -8.43 -1.81 11.35
N MET A 136 -8.01 -3.05 11.63
CA MET A 136 -8.96 -4.15 11.81
C MET A 136 -9.50 -4.15 13.23
N THR A 137 -10.83 -4.08 13.37
CA THR A 137 -11.50 -4.12 14.67
C THR A 137 -11.58 -5.54 15.22
N GLN A 138 -11.87 -5.69 16.51
CA GLN A 138 -11.97 -7.01 17.15
C GLN A 138 -13.14 -7.85 16.63
N GLU A 139 -14.11 -7.22 15.96
CA GLU A 139 -15.29 -7.86 15.38
C GLU A 139 -15.09 -8.31 13.92
N GLY A 140 -13.85 -8.23 13.39
CA GLY A 140 -13.57 -8.56 12.00
C GLY A 140 -14.02 -7.48 11.00
N ARG A 141 -14.26 -6.25 11.48
CA ARG A 141 -14.58 -5.11 10.60
C ARG A 141 -13.33 -4.33 10.26
N VAL A 142 -13.37 -3.66 9.11
CA VAL A 142 -12.32 -2.73 8.69
C VAL A 142 -12.81 -1.32 8.98
N ARG A 143 -12.02 -0.58 9.76
CA ARG A 143 -12.24 0.83 10.03
C ARG A 143 -11.14 1.66 9.36
N ILE A 144 -11.52 2.65 8.58
CA ILE A 144 -10.62 3.61 7.93
C ILE A 144 -10.85 4.96 8.59
N ASP A 145 -9.88 5.44 9.37
CA ASP A 145 -9.88 6.75 10.01
C ASP A 145 -9.14 7.76 9.15
N ILE A 146 -9.74 8.94 8.91
CA ILE A 146 -9.11 10.02 8.16
C ILE A 146 -8.83 11.19 9.10
N ALA A 147 -7.55 11.55 9.22
CA ALA A 147 -7.10 12.57 10.17
C ALA A 147 -7.50 13.99 9.76
N ASP A 148 -7.52 14.29 8.45
CA ASP A 148 -7.93 15.58 7.91
C ASP A 148 -8.71 15.39 6.61
N ILE A 149 -9.99 15.77 6.63
CA ILE A 149 -10.88 15.68 5.46
C ILE A 149 -10.85 16.95 4.59
N ASN A 150 -10.09 17.97 4.99
CA ASN A 150 -10.00 19.22 4.25
C ASN A 150 -9.40 18.93 2.86
N GLY A 151 -10.22 19.14 1.83
CA GLY A 151 -9.87 18.88 0.44
C GLY A 151 -10.34 17.55 -0.13
N SER A 152 -10.82 16.62 0.70
CA SER A 152 -11.42 15.34 0.29
C SER A 152 -12.93 15.30 0.59
N GLU A 153 -13.63 16.41 0.37
CA GLU A 153 -15.06 16.54 0.70
C GLU A 153 -15.95 15.53 -0.01
N TRP A 154 -15.49 15.03 -1.17
CA TRP A 154 -16.15 13.95 -1.92
C TRP A 154 -16.24 12.63 -1.12
N LEU A 155 -15.43 12.43 -0.07
CA LEU A 155 -15.52 11.28 0.83
C LEU A 155 -16.59 11.44 1.91
N LYS A 156 -16.95 12.67 2.31
CA LYS A 156 -17.91 12.93 3.41
C LYS A 156 -19.23 12.16 3.28
N PRO A 157 -19.87 12.05 2.09
CA PRO A 157 -21.13 11.31 1.94
C PRO A 157 -21.02 9.81 2.25
N MET A 158 -19.80 9.27 2.18
CA MET A 158 -19.53 7.85 2.41
C MET A 158 -19.04 7.57 3.83
N MET A 159 -18.90 8.59 4.68
CA MET A 159 -18.24 8.48 5.98
C MET A 159 -19.18 8.83 7.14
N GLN A 160 -18.83 8.33 8.31
CA GLN A 160 -19.42 8.67 9.60
C GLN A 160 -18.48 9.60 10.37
N GLN A 161 -19.02 10.38 11.30
CA GLN A 161 -18.23 11.30 12.13
C GLN A 161 -18.33 10.90 13.59
N ASP A 162 -17.19 10.84 14.29
CA ASP A 162 -17.12 10.67 15.74
C ASP A 162 -16.21 11.74 16.39
N GLU A 163 -15.90 11.56 17.67
CA GLU A 163 -15.04 12.46 18.44
C GLU A 163 -13.60 12.52 17.93
N ASN A 164 -13.14 11.53 17.16
CA ASN A 164 -11.78 11.41 16.65
C ASN A 164 -11.64 11.83 15.18
N GLY A 165 -12.75 12.17 14.50
CA GLY A 165 -12.75 12.65 13.12
C GLY A 165 -13.77 11.93 12.23
N TRP A 166 -13.42 11.78 10.96
CA TRP A 166 -14.23 11.06 9.99
C TRP A 166 -13.72 9.63 9.83
N TYR A 167 -14.62 8.65 9.83
CA TYR A 167 -14.29 7.26 9.62
C TYR A 167 -15.27 6.55 8.70
N TYR A 168 -14.78 5.51 8.02
CA TYR A 168 -15.60 4.53 7.31
C TYR A 168 -15.43 3.17 7.98
N GLU A 169 -16.53 2.45 8.20
CA GLU A 169 -16.47 1.10 8.77
C GLU A 169 -17.36 0.16 7.97
N ASN A 170 -16.81 -1.01 7.61
CA ASN A 170 -17.56 -2.07 6.94
C ASN A 170 -17.09 -3.46 7.40
N ALA A 171 -17.99 -4.43 7.34
CA ALA A 171 -17.67 -5.84 7.61
C ALA A 171 -16.95 -6.44 6.39
N ILE A 172 -15.95 -7.30 6.64
CA ILE A 172 -15.34 -8.17 5.62
C ILE A 172 -16.19 -9.42 5.46
#